data_AF-A0A944XIF4-F1
#
_entry.id   AF-A0A944XIF4-F1
#
_cell.length_a   1.000
_cell.length_b   1.000
_cell.length_c   1.000
_cell.angle_alpha   90.00
_cell.angle_beta   90.00
_cell.angle_gamma   90.00
#
_symmetry.space_group_name_H-M   'P 1'
#
loop_
_entity.id
_entity.type
_entity.pdbx_description
1 polymer ?
#
loop_
_entity_poly.entity_id
_entity_poly.type
_entity_poly.pdbx_seq_one_letter_code
_entity_poly.pdbx_strand_id
1 'polypeptide(L)'
;TKAVDSVASTHFHSHACLDDFEEDQYPRVVSTKKAAEFPGRPFLGVHYVQVPNLATPEEPDAIIVLVGNNNERVSLNEWVTENNLEVGLDSGSLSESLTIDGYPAAQNGTSVYINGADFQGSFDPNRAFTRVYLLSYNEGAQESTKRVFQDLVNNFELNTNLGGDAKARFSRDRQRVFDLTNMQRAIGPYSFSAPQLPAGSFEENHTTSRWNSWTTELGARIGFAPVDPRNEFGVCDDHDPATCWNRTLAPVERFVCPADSYVYQYRYEGGGYQLKAKFEFDKLPVNWQSHPDNEYLITVPAYDPDTDPPPPTGPYNEDSCVNVVLEGNS
;
A
#
# COMPACT_ATOMS: atom_id res chain seq x y z
N THR A 1 -29.91 1.49 -3.22
CA THR A 1 -28.61 1.91 -2.66
C THR A 1 -28.77 2.27 -1.19
N LYS A 2 -28.31 1.41 -0.26
CA LYS A 2 -28.07 1.81 1.13
C LYS A 2 -26.56 1.80 1.33
N ALA A 3 -25.99 2.97 1.58
CA ALA A 3 -24.59 3.09 1.93
C ALA A 3 -24.34 2.35 3.25
N VAL A 4 -23.29 1.55 3.29
CA VAL A 4 -22.80 0.96 4.53
C VAL A 4 -21.94 2.03 5.20
N ASP A 5 -22.50 2.78 6.15
CA ASP A 5 -21.77 3.85 6.85
C ASP A 5 -20.66 3.28 7.76
N SER A 6 -19.48 3.90 7.66
CA SER A 6 -18.18 3.45 8.18
C SER A 6 -18.16 3.24 9.70
N VAL A 7 -17.69 2.08 10.14
CA VAL A 7 -17.31 1.87 11.54
C VAL A 7 -15.79 1.96 11.65
N ALA A 8 -15.35 2.93 12.47
CA ALA A 8 -14.05 3.60 12.39
C ALA A 8 -13.96 4.47 11.12
N SER A 9 -13.41 5.67 11.25
CA SER A 9 -13.25 6.69 10.19
C SER A 9 -12.49 6.12 8.99
N THR A 10 -13.17 5.35 8.16
CA THR A 10 -12.63 4.60 7.03
C THR A 10 -13.45 5.00 5.83
N HIS A 11 -12.78 5.48 4.79
CA HIS A 11 -13.47 6.08 3.64
C HIS A 11 -13.66 5.04 2.54
N PHE A 12 -14.56 4.08 2.77
CA PHE A 12 -14.94 3.11 1.75
C PHE A 12 -16.43 3.16 1.43
N HIS A 13 -16.79 2.72 0.25
CA HIS A 13 -18.16 2.55 -0.21
C HIS A 13 -18.27 1.27 -1.03
N SER A 14 -19.46 0.69 -1.06
CA SER A 14 -19.77 -0.42 -1.96
C SER A 14 -21.27 -0.49 -2.18
N HIS A 15 -21.69 -1.05 -3.31
CA HIS A 15 -23.08 -1.22 -3.66
C HIS A 15 -23.32 -2.51 -4.45
N ALA A 16 -24.56 -2.99 -4.38
CA ALA A 16 -25.02 -4.15 -5.13
C ALA A 16 -26.37 -3.88 -5.80
N CYS A 17 -26.58 -4.52 -6.95
CA CYS A 17 -27.89 -4.56 -7.59
C CYS A 17 -28.77 -5.58 -6.86
N LEU A 18 -30.03 -5.22 -6.64
CA LEU A 18 -30.96 -6.02 -5.85
C LEU A 18 -32.15 -6.51 -6.69
N ASP A 19 -31.97 -6.62 -8.00
CA ASP A 19 -33.05 -6.95 -8.95
C ASP A 19 -33.61 -8.37 -8.74
N ASP A 20 -32.86 -9.23 -8.05
CA ASP A 20 -33.27 -10.59 -7.67
C ASP A 20 -34.20 -10.61 -6.44
N PHE A 21 -34.47 -9.46 -5.82
CA PHE A 21 -35.23 -9.36 -4.59
C PHE A 21 -36.46 -8.47 -4.77
N GLU A 22 -37.56 -8.86 -4.13
CA GLU A 22 -38.67 -7.95 -3.87
C GLU A 22 -38.28 -6.95 -2.78
N GLU A 23 -38.93 -5.79 -2.76
CA GLU A 23 -38.54 -4.67 -1.87
C GLU A 23 -38.55 -5.03 -0.37
N ASP A 24 -39.46 -5.90 0.05
CA ASP A 24 -39.55 -6.39 1.42
C ASP A 24 -38.45 -7.42 1.76
N GLN A 25 -37.85 -8.04 0.73
CA GLN A 25 -36.80 -9.06 0.78
C GLN A 25 -35.39 -8.50 0.51
N TYR A 26 -35.22 -7.17 0.46
CA TYR A 26 -33.90 -6.60 0.28
C TYR A 26 -32.92 -6.99 1.40
N PRO A 27 -31.65 -7.30 1.06
CA PRO A 27 -30.58 -7.39 2.02
C PRO A 27 -30.53 -6.17 2.94
N ARG A 28 -30.25 -6.42 4.22
CA ARG A 28 -30.23 -5.37 5.24
C ARG A 28 -28.91 -5.39 5.98
N VAL A 29 -28.33 -4.21 6.18
CA VAL A 29 -27.26 -4.03 7.16
C VAL A 29 -27.90 -4.18 8.54
N VAL A 30 -27.55 -5.23 9.28
CA VAL A 30 -28.19 -5.56 10.56
C VAL A 30 -27.36 -5.07 11.74
N SER A 31 -26.05 -5.05 11.61
CA SER A 31 -25.20 -4.49 12.65
C SER A 31 -23.91 -3.92 12.10
N THR A 32 -23.40 -2.94 12.84
CA THR A 32 -22.09 -2.38 12.63
C THR A 32 -21.40 -2.23 13.97
N LYS A 33 -20.28 -2.94 14.17
CA LYS A 33 -19.61 -3.09 15.47
C LYS A 33 -18.21 -2.51 15.46
N LYS A 34 -17.82 -1.82 16.54
CA LYS A 34 -16.52 -1.15 16.68
C LYS A 34 -15.45 -2.07 17.27
N ALA A 35 -14.19 -1.69 17.10
CA ALA A 35 -13.01 -2.39 17.64
C ALA A 35 -13.15 -2.86 19.09
N ALA A 36 -13.73 -2.02 19.97
CA ALA A 36 -13.90 -2.32 21.39
C ALA A 36 -14.76 -3.56 21.68
N GLU A 37 -15.55 -4.01 20.70
CA GLU A 37 -16.40 -5.20 20.80
C GLU A 37 -15.66 -6.49 20.41
N PHE A 38 -14.42 -6.40 19.90
CA PHE A 38 -13.60 -7.53 19.49
C PHE A 38 -12.19 -7.47 20.13
N PRO A 39 -12.09 -7.52 21.47
CA PRO A 39 -10.81 -7.44 22.15
C PRO A 39 -9.87 -8.57 21.69
N GLY A 40 -8.64 -8.22 21.35
CA GLY A 40 -7.63 -9.17 20.87
C GLY A 40 -7.77 -9.58 19.39
N ARG A 41 -8.66 -8.94 18.63
CA ARG A 41 -8.73 -9.10 17.16
C ARG A 41 -8.16 -7.86 16.47
N PRO A 42 -7.66 -7.98 15.22
CA PRO A 42 -7.11 -6.84 14.49
C PRO A 42 -8.17 -5.90 13.91
N PHE A 43 -9.45 -6.19 14.10
CA PHE A 43 -10.56 -5.50 13.44
C PHE A 43 -10.93 -4.21 14.15
N LEU A 44 -11.03 -3.14 13.37
CA LEU A 44 -11.52 -1.83 13.76
C LEU A 44 -13.03 -1.68 13.63
N GLY A 45 -13.59 -2.40 12.65
CA GLY A 45 -14.98 -2.32 12.28
C GLY A 45 -15.45 -3.59 11.62
N VAL A 46 -16.70 -3.94 11.90
CA VAL A 46 -17.42 -5.07 11.30
C VAL A 46 -18.75 -4.58 10.80
N HIS A 47 -19.06 -4.86 9.55
CA HIS A 47 -20.35 -4.60 8.93
C HIS A 47 -20.99 -5.93 8.58
N TYR A 48 -22.19 -6.17 9.09
CA TYR A 48 -22.92 -7.41 8.85
C TYR A 48 -24.15 -7.12 7.99
N VAL A 49 -24.22 -7.76 6.83
CA VAL A 49 -25.34 -7.70 5.89
C VAL A 49 -26.04 -9.04 5.92
N GLN A 50 -27.31 -9.04 6.32
CA GLN A 50 -28.16 -10.21 6.23
C GLN A 50 -28.85 -10.25 4.87
N VAL A 51 -28.73 -11.36 4.17
CA VAL A 51 -29.37 -11.62 2.87
C VAL A 51 -30.48 -12.64 3.10
N PRO A 52 -31.76 -12.31 2.84
CA PRO A 52 -32.86 -13.24 3.05
C PRO A 52 -32.73 -14.49 2.19
N ASN A 53 -32.84 -15.66 2.81
CA ASN A 53 -32.88 -16.93 2.12
C ASN A 53 -34.34 -17.29 1.81
N LEU A 54 -34.71 -17.30 0.51
CA LEU A 54 -36.11 -17.51 0.10
C LEU A 54 -36.55 -18.96 0.26
N ALA A 55 -35.61 -19.91 0.27
CA ALA A 55 -35.89 -21.33 0.47
C ALA A 55 -36.06 -21.67 1.95
N THR A 56 -35.29 -21.03 2.83
CA THR A 56 -35.31 -21.22 4.29
C THR A 56 -35.28 -19.88 5.02
N PRO A 57 -36.41 -19.16 5.12
CA PRO A 57 -36.47 -17.80 5.67
C PRO A 57 -35.96 -17.66 7.12
N GLU A 58 -36.02 -18.73 7.90
CA GLU A 58 -35.49 -18.84 9.27
C GLU A 58 -33.96 -18.92 9.35
N GLU A 59 -33.29 -19.24 8.24
CA GLU A 59 -31.84 -19.38 8.10
C GLU A 59 -31.32 -18.42 7.00
N PRO A 60 -31.32 -17.10 7.26
CA PRO A 60 -30.82 -16.13 6.30
C PRO A 60 -29.30 -16.26 6.13
N ASP A 61 -28.83 -15.93 4.94
CA ASP A 61 -27.42 -15.83 4.65
C ASP A 61 -26.82 -14.53 5.21
N ALA A 62 -25.50 -14.50 5.29
CA ALA A 62 -24.71 -13.42 5.81
C ALA A 62 -23.55 -13.06 4.89
N ILE A 63 -23.37 -11.76 4.68
CA ILE A 63 -22.14 -11.17 4.16
C ILE A 63 -21.54 -10.31 5.27
N ILE A 64 -20.24 -10.47 5.50
CA ILE A 64 -19.47 -9.64 6.44
C ILE A 64 -18.44 -8.82 5.70
N VAL A 65 -18.25 -7.58 6.16
CA VAL A 65 -17.11 -6.73 5.79
C VAL A 65 -16.36 -6.38 7.07
N LEU A 66 -15.09 -6.74 7.12
CA LEU A 66 -14.20 -6.50 8.25
C LEU A 66 -13.12 -5.52 7.82
N VAL A 67 -12.80 -4.55 8.68
CA VAL A 67 -11.69 -3.61 8.45
C VAL A 67 -10.65 -3.83 9.53
N GLY A 68 -9.42 -4.15 9.15
CA GLY A 68 -8.30 -4.40 10.06
C GLY A 68 -7.12 -3.45 9.84
N ASN A 69 -6.29 -3.28 10.87
CA ASN A 69 -5.04 -2.54 10.77
C ASN A 69 -3.98 -3.37 10.04
N ASN A 70 -3.24 -2.76 9.10
CA ASN A 70 -2.02 -3.35 8.55
C ASN A 70 -0.82 -2.44 8.84
N ASN A 71 -0.64 -2.07 10.11
CA ASN A 71 0.35 -1.07 10.51
C ASN A 71 1.80 -1.52 10.26
N GLU A 72 2.03 -2.84 10.25
CA GLU A 72 3.31 -3.46 9.91
C GLU A 72 3.55 -3.52 8.40
N ARG A 73 2.54 -3.18 7.58
CA ARG A 73 2.64 -3.13 6.11
C ARG A 73 3.15 -4.47 5.57
N VAL A 74 2.54 -5.54 6.06
CA VAL A 74 2.84 -6.92 5.68
C VAL A 74 1.91 -7.37 4.56
N SER A 75 2.32 -8.39 3.80
CA SER A 75 1.49 -8.97 2.74
C SER A 75 0.18 -9.52 3.31
N LEU A 76 -0.87 -9.71 2.50
CA LEU A 76 -2.12 -10.31 2.98
C LEU A 76 -1.91 -11.70 3.59
N ASN A 77 -1.02 -12.51 3.01
CA ASN A 77 -0.68 -13.83 3.55
C ASN A 77 -0.08 -13.75 4.95
N GLU A 78 0.90 -12.86 5.12
CA GLU A 78 1.55 -12.62 6.41
C GLU A 78 0.57 -12.00 7.42
N TRP A 79 -0.22 -11.01 7.01
CA TRP A 79 -1.22 -10.37 7.85
C TRP A 79 -2.22 -11.37 8.44
N VAL A 80 -2.76 -12.27 7.63
CA VAL A 80 -3.66 -13.32 8.11
C VAL A 80 -2.93 -14.26 9.08
N THR A 81 -1.71 -14.65 8.75
CA THR A 81 -0.88 -15.55 9.58
C THR A 81 -0.61 -14.94 10.95
N GLU A 82 -0.15 -13.70 11.00
CA GLU A 82 0.13 -12.96 12.25
C GLU A 82 -1.10 -12.79 13.14
N ASN A 83 -2.28 -12.66 12.51
CA ASN A 83 -3.54 -12.45 13.21
C ASN A 83 -4.30 -13.73 13.54
N ASN A 84 -3.71 -14.91 13.29
CA ASN A 84 -4.32 -16.23 13.52
C ASN A 84 -5.75 -16.31 12.95
N LEU A 85 -5.94 -15.78 11.74
CA LEU A 85 -7.22 -15.86 11.06
C LEU A 85 -7.29 -17.17 10.27
N GLU A 86 -8.36 -17.92 10.48
CA GLU A 86 -8.65 -19.11 9.67
C GLU A 86 -9.06 -18.64 8.27
N VAL A 87 -8.15 -18.75 7.30
CA VAL A 87 -8.53 -18.71 5.88
C VAL A 87 -9.14 -20.07 5.57
N GLY A 88 -10.33 -20.09 4.97
CA GLY A 88 -11.09 -21.32 4.72
C GLY A 88 -10.22 -22.49 4.26
N LEU A 89 -10.17 -23.52 5.13
CA LEU A 89 -9.78 -24.94 5.06
C LEU A 89 -8.96 -25.56 3.91
N ASP A 90 -8.37 -24.82 2.99
CA ASP A 90 -7.32 -25.32 2.10
C ASP A 90 -6.04 -24.54 2.41
N SER A 91 -5.02 -25.29 2.83
CA SER A 91 -3.68 -24.90 3.30
C SER A 91 -2.83 -24.11 2.29
N GLY A 92 -3.43 -23.13 1.63
CA GLY A 92 -2.82 -22.28 0.63
C GLY A 92 -2.40 -20.93 1.19
N SER A 93 -1.18 -20.54 0.88
CA SER A 93 -0.72 -19.14 0.99
C SER A 93 -1.67 -18.23 0.20
N LEU A 94 -2.02 -17.05 0.74
CA LEU A 94 -2.74 -16.04 -0.02
C LEU A 94 -1.84 -15.45 -1.11
N SER A 95 -2.33 -15.43 -2.34
CA SER A 95 -1.65 -14.78 -3.47
C SER A 95 -2.38 -13.50 -3.87
N GLU A 96 -1.69 -12.36 -3.75
CA GLU A 96 -2.18 -11.02 -4.12
C GLU A 96 -2.21 -10.82 -5.65
N SER A 97 -2.97 -11.66 -6.35
CA SER A 97 -3.04 -11.68 -7.82
C SER A 97 -4.21 -10.87 -8.39
N LEU A 98 -5.11 -10.39 -7.53
CA LEU A 98 -6.24 -9.56 -7.90
C LEU A 98 -5.95 -8.10 -7.61
N THR A 99 -6.72 -7.21 -8.24
CA THR A 99 -6.77 -5.80 -7.88
C THR A 99 -8.21 -5.38 -7.68
N ILE A 100 -8.49 -4.69 -6.58
CA ILE A 100 -9.79 -4.10 -6.28
C ILE A 100 -9.56 -2.62 -6.03
N ASP A 101 -10.19 -1.78 -6.84
CA ASP A 101 -10.06 -0.31 -6.79
C ASP A 101 -8.60 0.19 -6.80
N GLY A 102 -7.74 -0.52 -7.52
CA GLY A 102 -6.31 -0.20 -7.64
C GLY A 102 -5.44 -0.67 -6.47
N TYR A 103 -5.97 -1.48 -5.55
CA TYR A 103 -5.23 -2.08 -4.43
C TYR A 103 -5.02 -3.58 -4.64
N PRO A 104 -3.85 -4.13 -4.25
CA PRO A 104 -3.61 -5.57 -4.27
C PRO A 104 -4.65 -6.32 -3.44
N ALA A 105 -5.14 -7.43 -3.98
CA ALA A 105 -6.18 -8.24 -3.37
C ALA A 105 -5.94 -9.73 -3.59
N ALA A 106 -6.49 -10.55 -2.69
CA ALA A 106 -6.46 -12.00 -2.76
C ALA A 106 -7.86 -12.56 -2.53
N GLN A 107 -8.19 -13.67 -3.17
CA GLN A 107 -9.42 -14.41 -2.93
C GLN A 107 -9.08 -15.82 -2.46
N ASN A 108 -9.76 -16.28 -1.42
CA ASN A 108 -9.72 -17.67 -0.98
C ASN A 108 -11.11 -18.10 -0.50
N GLY A 109 -11.65 -19.14 -1.12
CA GLY A 109 -12.99 -19.65 -0.85
C GLY A 109 -14.06 -18.56 -0.98
N THR A 110 -14.82 -18.34 0.09
CA THR A 110 -15.88 -17.34 0.17
C THR A 110 -15.39 -15.93 0.49
N SER A 111 -14.07 -15.74 0.61
CA SER A 111 -13.48 -14.53 1.18
C SER A 111 -12.59 -13.79 0.19
N VAL A 112 -12.70 -12.47 0.18
CA VAL A 112 -11.87 -11.54 -0.57
C VAL A 112 -11.18 -10.60 0.41
N TYR A 113 -9.86 -10.50 0.28
CA TYR A 113 -8.98 -9.68 1.10
C TYR A 113 -8.38 -8.57 0.23
N ILE A 114 -8.39 -7.33 0.71
CA ILE A 114 -7.87 -6.16 0.00
C ILE A 114 -6.84 -5.50 0.89
N ASN A 115 -5.63 -5.33 0.36
CA ASN A 115 -4.53 -4.67 1.05
C ASN A 115 -4.57 -3.17 0.72
N GLY A 116 -5.41 -2.44 1.46
CA GLY A 116 -5.78 -1.06 1.18
C GLY A 116 -4.99 -0.01 1.94
N ALA A 117 -5.40 1.25 1.75
CA ALA A 117 -5.06 2.37 2.63
C ALA A 117 -6.28 3.28 2.83
N ASP A 118 -6.24 4.05 3.92
CA ASP A 118 -7.27 5.00 4.34
C ASP A 118 -6.62 6.35 4.64
N PHE A 119 -6.96 7.37 3.86
CA PHE A 119 -6.55 8.76 4.07
C PHE A 119 -7.59 9.50 4.94
N GLN A 120 -7.17 10.19 6.00
CA GLN A 120 -8.10 10.91 6.88
C GLN A 120 -8.12 12.44 6.69
N GLY A 121 -7.06 13.02 6.11
CA GLY A 121 -7.05 14.40 5.56
C GLY A 121 -7.48 15.58 6.45
N SER A 122 -7.67 15.36 7.74
CA SER A 122 -8.27 16.33 8.67
C SER A 122 -7.34 16.64 9.85
N PHE A 123 -6.05 16.39 9.67
CA PHE A 123 -5.00 16.57 10.68
C PHE A 123 -3.85 17.36 10.08
N ASP A 124 -3.09 18.03 10.95
CA ASP A 124 -1.82 18.68 10.59
C ASP A 124 -0.68 17.96 11.34
N PRO A 125 0.20 17.22 10.64
CA PRO A 125 0.12 16.83 9.23
C PRO A 125 -1.02 15.84 8.95
N ASN A 126 -1.40 15.66 7.67
CA ASN A 126 -2.46 14.71 7.30
C ASN A 126 -2.09 13.28 7.73
N ARG A 127 -3.09 12.45 8.04
CA ARG A 127 -2.86 11.06 8.44
C ARG A 127 -3.31 10.08 7.38
N ALA A 128 -2.48 9.07 7.13
CA ALA A 128 -2.78 7.93 6.29
C ALA A 128 -2.51 6.62 7.06
N PHE A 129 -3.32 5.60 6.78
CA PHE A 129 -3.22 4.29 7.42
C PHE A 129 -3.23 3.19 6.37
N THR A 130 -2.39 2.17 6.55
CA THR A 130 -2.51 0.91 5.80
C THR A 130 -3.53 -0.01 6.49
N ARG A 131 -4.38 -0.66 5.69
CA ARG A 131 -5.53 -1.44 6.16
C ARG A 131 -5.64 -2.75 5.42
N VAL A 132 -6.29 -3.74 6.04
CA VAL A 132 -6.86 -4.89 5.32
C VAL A 132 -8.37 -4.80 5.37
N TYR A 133 -9.02 -4.93 4.22
CA TYR A 133 -10.47 -5.09 4.12
C TYR A 133 -10.75 -6.54 3.77
N LEU A 134 -11.62 -7.21 4.53
CA LEU A 134 -12.00 -8.60 4.32
C LEU A 134 -13.51 -8.67 4.12
N LEU A 135 -13.93 -9.06 2.92
CA LEU A 135 -15.32 -9.37 2.59
C LEU A 135 -15.48 -10.88 2.58
N SER A 136 -16.54 -11.41 3.19
CA SER A 136 -16.81 -12.84 3.19
C SER A 136 -18.30 -13.13 3.26
N TYR A 137 -18.73 -14.29 2.75
CA TYR A 137 -20.08 -14.81 2.93
C TYR A 137 -20.06 -16.22 3.55
N ASN A 138 -21.17 -16.63 4.18
CA ASN A 138 -21.26 -17.93 4.84
C ASN A 138 -21.15 -19.11 3.87
N GLU A 139 -20.57 -20.22 4.33
CA GLU A 139 -20.55 -21.47 3.56
C GLU A 139 -21.98 -21.91 3.21
N GLY A 140 -22.17 -22.47 2.02
CA GLY A 140 -23.48 -22.92 1.56
C GLY A 140 -24.45 -21.82 1.13
N ALA A 141 -24.02 -20.55 1.10
CA ALA A 141 -24.87 -19.44 0.70
C ALA A 141 -25.55 -19.65 -0.68
N GLN A 142 -26.78 -19.14 -0.81
CA GLN A 142 -27.57 -19.21 -2.04
C GLN A 142 -26.98 -18.33 -3.15
N GLU A 143 -27.38 -18.60 -4.39
CA GLU A 143 -26.85 -17.89 -5.58
C GLU A 143 -27.12 -16.37 -5.54
N SER A 144 -28.25 -15.93 -5.01
CA SER A 144 -28.53 -14.50 -4.86
C SER A 144 -27.58 -13.83 -3.87
N THR A 145 -27.19 -14.49 -2.77
CA THR A 145 -26.17 -14.01 -1.85
C THR A 145 -24.82 -13.89 -2.53
N LYS A 146 -24.41 -14.91 -3.32
CA LYS A 146 -23.16 -14.87 -4.08
C LYS A 146 -23.14 -13.73 -5.10
N ARG A 147 -24.27 -13.43 -5.75
CA ARG A 147 -24.41 -12.28 -6.67
C ARG A 147 -24.27 -10.96 -5.93
N VAL A 148 -24.99 -10.77 -4.81
CA VAL A 148 -24.86 -9.57 -3.97
C VAL A 148 -23.41 -9.40 -3.51
N PHE A 149 -22.77 -10.47 -3.06
CA PHE A 149 -21.36 -10.45 -2.67
C PHE A 149 -20.44 -10.02 -3.82
N GLN A 150 -20.62 -10.61 -5.00
CA GLN A 150 -19.80 -10.28 -6.17
C GLN A 150 -19.98 -8.82 -6.59
N ASP A 151 -21.21 -8.30 -6.57
CA ASP A 151 -21.45 -6.89 -6.84
C ASP A 151 -20.78 -5.99 -5.79
N LEU A 152 -20.87 -6.35 -4.51
CA LEU A 152 -20.21 -5.59 -3.44
C LEU A 152 -18.69 -5.54 -3.65
N VAL A 153 -18.07 -6.66 -4.03
CA VAL A 153 -16.64 -6.74 -4.33
C VAL A 153 -16.28 -5.92 -5.57
N ASN A 154 -17.05 -6.06 -6.65
CA ASN A 154 -16.80 -5.36 -7.92
C ASN A 154 -16.94 -3.84 -7.79
N ASN A 155 -17.84 -3.39 -6.92
CA ASN A 155 -18.12 -1.98 -6.68
C ASN A 155 -17.48 -1.47 -5.38
N PHE A 156 -16.50 -2.19 -4.83
CA PHE A 156 -15.83 -1.79 -3.60
C PHE A 156 -14.84 -0.65 -3.88
N GLU A 157 -15.16 0.54 -3.40
CA GLU A 157 -14.36 1.75 -3.56
C GLU A 157 -13.73 2.17 -2.24
N LEU A 158 -12.42 2.35 -2.23
CA LEU A 158 -11.62 2.90 -1.15
C LEU A 158 -11.30 4.38 -1.38
N ASN A 159 -10.94 5.08 -0.30
CA ASN A 159 -10.62 6.51 -0.27
C ASN A 159 -11.65 7.37 -1.03
N THR A 160 -12.94 7.17 -0.74
CA THR A 160 -14.05 7.91 -1.36
C THR A 160 -14.04 9.41 -1.06
N ASN A 161 -13.22 9.83 -0.11
CA ASN A 161 -12.91 11.23 0.20
C ASN A 161 -11.82 11.83 -0.73
N LEU A 162 -11.25 11.04 -1.64
CA LEU A 162 -10.31 11.48 -2.66
C LEU A 162 -11.00 11.44 -4.04
N GLY A 163 -10.88 12.53 -4.79
CA GLY A 163 -11.37 12.62 -6.16
C GLY A 163 -10.23 12.69 -7.17
N GLY A 164 -10.55 12.46 -8.45
CA GLY A 164 -9.61 12.62 -9.55
C GLY A 164 -8.40 11.69 -9.49
N ASP A 165 -7.25 12.20 -9.91
CA ASP A 165 -5.97 11.48 -9.94
C ASP A 165 -5.31 11.33 -8.57
N ALA A 166 -5.71 12.13 -7.58
CA ALA A 166 -5.21 12.06 -6.21
C ALA A 166 -5.37 10.66 -5.61
N LYS A 167 -6.49 9.98 -5.88
CA LYS A 167 -6.73 8.60 -5.44
C LYS A 167 -5.71 7.61 -6.03
N ALA A 168 -5.45 7.71 -7.33
CA ALA A 168 -4.49 6.83 -8.00
C ALA A 168 -3.04 7.08 -7.51
N ARG A 169 -2.68 8.34 -7.30
CA ARG A 169 -1.39 8.73 -6.70
C ARG A 169 -1.25 8.20 -5.28
N PHE A 170 -2.28 8.35 -4.45
CA PHE A 170 -2.31 7.81 -3.09
C PHE A 170 -2.17 6.28 -3.04
N SER A 171 -2.82 5.56 -3.97
CA SER A 171 -2.66 4.10 -4.07
C SER A 171 -1.24 3.68 -4.43
N ARG A 172 -0.58 4.37 -5.37
CA ARG A 172 0.84 4.12 -5.69
C ARG A 172 1.75 4.45 -4.51
N ASP A 173 1.51 5.56 -3.82
CA ASP A 173 2.27 5.94 -2.62
C ASP A 173 2.09 4.95 -1.48
N ARG A 174 0.90 4.36 -1.33
CA ARG A 174 0.67 3.23 -0.43
C ARG A 174 1.60 2.07 -0.77
N GLN A 175 1.79 1.75 -2.06
CA GLN A 175 2.73 0.70 -2.47
C GLN A 175 4.18 1.10 -2.14
N ARG A 176 4.56 2.37 -2.36
CA ARG A 176 5.88 2.88 -1.98
C ARG A 176 6.15 2.77 -0.48
N VAL A 177 5.18 3.11 0.36
CA VAL A 177 5.26 2.92 1.82
C VAL A 177 5.48 1.45 2.17
N PHE A 178 4.74 0.56 1.53
CA PHE A 178 4.88 -0.88 1.72
C PHE A 178 6.27 -1.35 1.34
N ASP A 179 6.73 -1.00 0.13
CA ASP A 179 8.01 -1.41 -0.43
C ASP A 179 9.17 -0.91 0.42
N LEU A 180 9.19 0.38 0.77
CA LEU A 180 10.25 0.98 1.58
C LEU A 180 10.31 0.36 2.98
N THR A 181 9.16 0.11 3.62
CA THR A 181 9.14 -0.54 4.94
C THR A 181 9.67 -1.97 4.87
N ASN A 182 9.27 -2.74 3.85
CA ASN A 182 9.75 -4.11 3.69
C ASN A 182 11.23 -4.15 3.30
N MET A 183 11.73 -3.17 2.56
CA MET A 183 13.16 -3.01 2.32
C MET A 183 13.93 -2.71 3.62
N GLN A 184 13.46 -1.78 4.45
CA GLN A 184 14.09 -1.52 5.76
C GLN A 184 14.10 -2.79 6.62
N ARG A 185 13.00 -3.54 6.66
CA ARG A 185 12.90 -4.83 7.37
C ARG A 185 13.88 -5.87 6.82
N ALA A 186 14.02 -5.98 5.49
CA ALA A 186 14.95 -6.90 4.83
C ALA A 186 16.42 -6.51 5.04
N ILE A 187 16.70 -5.21 5.20
CA ILE A 187 18.03 -4.69 5.54
C ILE A 187 18.31 -4.82 7.05
N GLY A 188 17.29 -4.81 7.91
CA GLY A 188 17.42 -4.85 9.38
C GLY A 188 18.39 -5.91 9.95
N PRO A 189 18.42 -7.16 9.43
CA PRO A 189 19.40 -8.18 9.85
C PRO A 189 20.87 -7.81 9.60
N TYR A 190 21.14 -6.81 8.74
CA TYR A 190 22.45 -6.26 8.43
C TYR A 190 22.82 -5.07 9.33
N SER A 191 22.22 -4.98 10.51
CA SER A 191 22.31 -3.85 11.45
C SER A 191 23.71 -3.47 11.91
N PHE A 192 24.75 -4.25 11.63
CA PHE A 192 26.16 -3.90 11.91
C PHE A 192 26.97 -3.47 10.68
N SER A 193 26.41 -3.63 9.47
CA SER A 193 26.95 -3.12 8.21
C SER A 193 25.89 -3.29 7.12
N ALA A 194 25.27 -2.19 6.71
CA ALA A 194 24.32 -2.23 5.61
C ALA A 194 24.96 -2.82 4.31
N PRO A 195 24.15 -3.41 3.40
CA PRO A 195 24.67 -4.07 2.20
C PRO A 195 25.49 -3.15 1.28
N GLN A 196 26.80 -3.30 1.26
CA GLN A 196 27.67 -2.58 0.33
C GLN A 196 27.51 -3.08 -1.12
N LEU A 197 27.67 -2.15 -2.07
CA LEU A 197 27.67 -2.41 -3.52
C LEU A 197 28.95 -1.86 -4.15
N PRO A 198 30.14 -2.41 -3.81
CA PRO A 198 31.43 -1.85 -4.25
C PRO A 198 31.66 -1.98 -5.76
N ALA A 199 30.88 -2.82 -6.44
CA ALA A 199 30.91 -3.03 -7.89
C ALA A 199 29.56 -3.60 -8.36
N GLY A 200 29.38 -3.74 -9.68
CA GLY A 200 28.17 -4.34 -10.28
C GLY A 200 27.05 -3.34 -10.57
N SER A 201 27.21 -2.08 -10.14
CA SER A 201 26.32 -0.96 -10.44
C SER A 201 27.05 0.13 -11.25
N PHE A 202 26.31 1.14 -11.73
CA PHE A 202 26.89 2.28 -12.45
C PHE A 202 27.70 3.20 -11.53
N GLU A 203 27.22 3.38 -10.31
CA GLU A 203 27.88 4.13 -9.24
C GLU A 203 28.21 3.19 -8.08
N GLU A 204 29.38 3.37 -7.47
CA GLU A 204 29.78 2.61 -6.29
C GLU A 204 28.79 2.87 -5.15
N ASN A 205 28.37 1.80 -4.47
CA ASN A 205 27.47 1.86 -3.32
C ASN A 205 26.10 2.50 -3.60
N HIS A 206 25.69 2.58 -4.87
CA HIS A 206 24.40 3.15 -5.27
C HIS A 206 23.70 2.33 -6.34
N THR A 207 22.39 2.20 -6.22
CA THR A 207 21.55 1.56 -7.23
C THR A 207 20.14 2.13 -7.24
N THR A 208 19.45 1.98 -8.37
CA THR A 208 18.06 2.42 -8.54
C THR A 208 17.21 1.28 -9.08
N SER A 209 15.90 1.28 -8.84
CA SER A 209 14.97 0.24 -9.36
C SER A 209 14.94 0.10 -10.89
N ARG A 210 15.58 1.00 -11.63
CA ARG A 210 15.79 0.94 -13.09
C ARG A 210 17.05 0.18 -13.48
N TRP A 211 18.03 0.10 -12.60
CA TRP A 211 19.31 -0.54 -12.90
C TRP A 211 19.24 -2.02 -12.54
N ASN A 212 19.87 -2.87 -13.35
CA ASN A 212 19.92 -4.31 -13.09
C ASN A 212 20.50 -4.62 -11.70
N SER A 213 21.44 -3.80 -11.22
CA SER A 213 22.07 -3.94 -9.90
C SER A 213 21.07 -3.91 -8.73
N TRP A 214 19.89 -3.33 -8.92
CA TRP A 214 18.84 -3.32 -7.92
C TRP A 214 18.39 -4.73 -7.55
N THR A 215 18.17 -5.57 -8.56
CA THR A 215 17.78 -6.95 -8.36
C THR A 215 19.00 -7.86 -8.21
N THR A 216 20.02 -7.69 -9.06
CA THR A 216 21.14 -8.65 -9.12
C THR A 216 22.16 -8.49 -8.01
N GLU A 217 22.30 -7.28 -7.43
CA GLU A 217 23.26 -7.02 -6.36
C GLU A 217 22.55 -6.78 -5.03
N LEU A 218 21.68 -5.77 -4.94
CA LEU A 218 20.96 -5.46 -3.69
C LEU A 218 19.91 -6.53 -3.36
N GLY A 219 19.02 -6.81 -4.31
CA GLY A 219 17.95 -7.79 -4.16
C GLY A 219 18.44 -9.20 -3.86
N ALA A 220 19.52 -9.64 -4.51
CA ALA A 220 20.15 -10.93 -4.23
C ALA A 220 20.69 -11.04 -2.80
N ARG A 221 21.10 -9.92 -2.17
CA ARG A 221 21.59 -9.88 -0.80
C ARG A 221 20.43 -9.85 0.21
N ILE A 222 19.47 -8.97 0.03
CA ILE A 222 18.39 -8.77 1.02
C ILE A 222 17.16 -9.64 0.77
N GLY A 223 17.11 -10.37 -0.35
CA GLY A 223 16.00 -11.25 -0.74
C GLY A 223 14.76 -10.51 -1.23
N PHE A 224 14.82 -9.18 -1.37
CA PHE A 224 13.68 -8.32 -1.73
C PHE A 224 14.16 -7.12 -2.56
N ALA A 225 13.57 -6.91 -3.73
CA ALA A 225 13.89 -5.80 -4.63
C ALA A 225 12.61 -5.34 -5.35
N PRO A 226 11.80 -4.49 -4.70
CA PRO A 226 10.55 -4.01 -5.26
C PRO A 226 10.79 -3.05 -6.43
N VAL A 227 9.80 -2.88 -7.28
CA VAL A 227 9.88 -1.96 -8.42
C VAL A 227 8.89 -0.83 -8.20
N ASP A 228 9.33 0.43 -8.34
CA ASP A 228 8.43 1.57 -8.20
C ASP A 228 7.23 1.41 -9.15
N PRO A 229 5.98 1.73 -8.73
CA PRO A 229 4.80 1.57 -9.57
C PRO A 229 4.87 2.27 -10.95
N ARG A 230 5.70 3.31 -11.10
CA ARG A 230 6.00 3.95 -12.39
C ARG A 230 7.34 3.47 -12.96
N ASN A 231 8.36 3.29 -12.11
CA ASN A 231 9.71 2.84 -12.45
C ASN A 231 10.23 3.41 -13.78
N GLU A 232 10.34 4.74 -13.82
CA GLU A 232 10.80 5.48 -14.99
C GLU A 232 11.61 6.70 -14.56
N PHE A 233 12.57 7.08 -15.40
CA PHE A 233 13.26 8.35 -15.28
C PHE A 233 12.54 9.42 -16.10
N GLY A 234 12.69 10.67 -15.69
CA GLY A 234 12.33 11.82 -16.50
C GLY A 234 13.31 12.04 -17.66
N VAL A 235 13.35 13.27 -18.17
CA VAL A 235 14.26 13.63 -19.26
C VAL A 235 15.68 13.79 -18.72
N CYS A 236 16.59 12.91 -19.15
CA CYS A 236 17.98 12.88 -18.72
C CYS A 236 18.89 13.50 -19.78
N ASP A 237 18.90 14.84 -19.83
CA ASP A 237 19.73 15.61 -20.77
C ASP A 237 21.21 15.26 -20.60
N ASP A 238 21.92 15.09 -21.72
CA ASP A 238 23.33 14.68 -21.78
C ASP A 238 23.66 13.36 -21.06
N HIS A 239 22.65 12.53 -20.73
CA HIS A 239 22.81 11.23 -20.09
C HIS A 239 22.18 10.12 -20.93
N ASP A 240 22.53 8.86 -20.64
CA ASP A 240 21.81 7.73 -21.23
C ASP A 240 20.36 7.70 -20.68
N PRO A 241 19.33 7.68 -21.54
CA PRO A 241 17.94 7.81 -21.11
C PRO A 241 17.40 6.59 -20.34
N ALA A 242 18.06 5.43 -20.41
CA ALA A 242 17.62 4.24 -19.68
C ALA A 242 18.17 4.19 -18.25
N THR A 243 19.32 4.83 -18.03
CA THR A 243 20.09 4.75 -16.78
C THR A 243 20.25 6.09 -16.07
N CYS A 244 20.04 7.20 -16.79
CA CYS A 244 20.33 8.57 -16.40
C CYS A 244 21.75 8.74 -15.88
N TRP A 245 22.65 7.99 -16.52
CA TRP A 245 24.05 7.94 -16.18
C TRP A 245 24.96 8.27 -17.38
N ASN A 246 26.08 8.96 -17.14
CA ASN A 246 27.07 9.29 -18.16
C ASN A 246 28.51 9.19 -17.63
N ARG A 247 29.27 8.21 -18.15
CA ARG A 247 30.69 7.97 -17.78
C ARG A 247 31.64 9.14 -18.04
N THR A 248 31.32 9.99 -19.02
CA THR A 248 32.21 11.05 -19.51
C THR A 248 32.20 12.28 -18.62
N LEU A 249 31.19 12.42 -17.75
CA LEU A 249 31.03 13.54 -16.84
C LEU A 249 31.84 13.37 -15.55
N ALA A 250 32.00 14.48 -14.83
CA ALA A 250 32.62 14.47 -13.50
C ALA A 250 31.81 13.58 -12.54
N PRO A 251 32.42 12.90 -11.55
CA PRO A 251 31.74 11.93 -10.69
C PRO A 251 30.39 12.38 -10.12
N VAL A 252 30.31 13.62 -9.62
CA VAL A 252 29.08 14.18 -9.02
C VAL A 252 27.97 14.50 -10.02
N GLU A 253 28.30 14.54 -11.31
CA GLU A 253 27.39 14.78 -12.42
C GLU A 253 27.09 13.51 -13.21
N ARG A 254 27.66 12.36 -12.84
CA ARG A 254 27.51 11.14 -13.64
C ARG A 254 26.14 10.54 -13.56
N PHE A 255 25.45 10.67 -12.44
CA PHE A 255 24.08 10.25 -12.28
C PHE A 255 23.21 11.46 -11.95
N VAL A 256 22.08 11.55 -12.63
CA VAL A 256 21.08 12.59 -12.40
C VAL A 256 19.72 11.93 -12.20
N CYS A 257 18.91 12.48 -11.31
CA CYS A 257 17.53 12.04 -11.15
C CYS A 257 16.57 13.21 -11.42
N PRO A 258 16.13 13.42 -12.68
CA PRO A 258 15.22 14.50 -13.02
C PRO A 258 13.99 14.53 -12.13
N ALA A 259 13.47 15.71 -11.80
CA ALA A 259 12.44 15.88 -10.79
C ALA A 259 11.15 15.08 -11.06
N ASP A 260 10.85 14.74 -12.31
CA ASP A 260 9.73 13.92 -12.77
C ASP A 260 10.03 12.41 -12.84
N SER A 261 11.19 11.97 -12.33
CA SER A 261 11.53 10.55 -12.18
C SER A 261 10.82 9.89 -11.01
N TYR A 262 10.51 8.61 -11.17
CA TYR A 262 9.87 7.76 -10.17
C TYR A 262 10.61 6.43 -10.11
N VAL A 263 11.59 6.37 -9.21
CA VAL A 263 12.43 5.21 -8.97
C VAL A 263 12.68 5.07 -7.47
N TYR A 264 12.89 3.84 -7.01
CA TYR A 264 13.54 3.64 -5.72
C TYR A 264 15.04 3.81 -5.88
N GLN A 265 15.70 4.39 -4.88
CA GLN A 265 17.15 4.44 -4.81
C GLN A 265 17.63 3.85 -3.49
N TYR A 266 18.78 3.17 -3.55
CA TYR A 266 19.52 2.71 -2.39
C TYR A 266 20.93 3.28 -2.47
N ARG A 267 21.40 3.87 -1.37
CA ARG A 267 22.79 4.33 -1.22
C ARG A 267 23.36 3.80 0.08
N TYR A 268 24.52 3.17 0.02
CA TYR A 268 25.33 2.86 1.20
C TYR A 268 26.31 4.00 1.46
N GLU A 269 26.36 4.51 2.69
CA GLU A 269 27.29 5.57 3.08
C GLU A 269 27.63 5.48 4.58
N GLY A 270 28.91 5.64 4.92
CA GLY A 270 29.34 5.81 6.31
C GLY A 270 29.03 4.66 7.28
N GLY A 271 28.79 3.43 6.78
CA GLY A 271 28.35 2.29 7.60
C GLY A 271 26.84 2.05 7.58
N GLY A 272 26.07 3.08 7.23
CA GLY A 272 24.61 3.04 7.12
C GLY A 272 24.11 2.97 5.68
N TYR A 273 22.83 3.27 5.51
CA TYR A 273 22.18 3.34 4.21
C TYR A 273 21.09 4.41 4.14
N GLN A 274 20.77 4.80 2.92
CA GLN A 274 19.60 5.61 2.57
C GLN A 274 18.74 4.83 1.57
N LEU A 275 17.44 4.75 1.85
CA LEU A 275 16.40 4.39 0.89
C LEU A 275 15.66 5.66 0.48
N LYS A 276 15.62 5.96 -0.81
CA LYS A 276 15.04 7.19 -1.34
C LYS A 276 13.92 6.88 -2.33
N ALA A 277 12.86 7.68 -2.31
CA ALA A 277 11.76 7.57 -3.27
C ALA A 277 11.06 8.91 -3.50
N LYS A 278 10.27 8.98 -4.58
CA LYS A 278 9.33 10.06 -4.85
C LYS A 278 7.89 9.62 -4.59
N PHE A 279 7.22 10.31 -3.69
CA PHE A 279 5.79 10.21 -3.45
C PHE A 279 5.04 11.22 -4.31
N GLU A 280 3.85 10.84 -4.78
CA GLU A 280 3.04 11.57 -5.76
C GLU A 280 1.87 12.34 -5.14
N PHE A 281 1.43 11.94 -3.95
CA PHE A 281 0.18 12.41 -3.40
C PHE A 281 0.24 13.91 -3.10
N ASP A 282 -0.81 14.62 -3.52
CA ASP A 282 -0.85 16.08 -3.63
C ASP A 282 -1.23 16.77 -2.31
N LYS A 283 -1.84 16.04 -1.37
CA LYS A 283 -2.23 16.56 -0.06
C LYS A 283 -1.13 16.39 0.98
N LEU A 284 0.05 16.97 0.71
CA LEU A 284 1.19 16.98 1.62
C LEU A 284 1.05 18.08 2.70
N PRO A 285 1.65 17.92 3.89
CA PRO A 285 2.39 16.74 4.35
C PRO A 285 1.46 15.56 4.69
N VAL A 286 1.98 14.33 4.62
CA VAL A 286 1.27 13.11 5.03
C VAL A 286 2.14 12.25 5.96
N ASN A 287 1.56 11.87 7.09
CA ASN A 287 2.13 10.91 8.03
C ASN A 287 1.43 9.57 7.88
N TRP A 288 2.16 8.59 7.33
CA TRP A 288 1.77 7.19 7.27
C TRP A 288 1.96 6.53 8.62
N GLN A 289 0.87 6.40 9.36
CA GLN A 289 0.87 5.90 10.72
C GLN A 289 1.39 4.45 10.79
N SER A 290 2.19 4.16 11.81
CA SER A 290 2.64 2.81 12.19
C SER A 290 1.92 2.34 13.47
N HIS A 291 2.25 1.14 13.94
CA HIS A 291 1.77 0.66 15.23
C HIS A 291 2.37 1.55 16.33
N PRO A 292 1.64 1.89 17.42
CA PRO A 292 2.13 2.80 18.46
C PRO A 292 3.48 2.40 19.08
N ASP A 293 3.80 1.11 19.05
CA ASP A 293 5.03 0.54 19.60
C ASP A 293 6.17 0.45 18.56
N ASN A 294 6.01 0.99 17.35
CA ASN A 294 6.90 0.75 16.21
C ASN A 294 7.36 2.07 15.54
N GLU A 295 8.68 2.23 15.40
CA GLU A 295 9.38 3.46 14.95
C GLU A 295 9.20 3.80 13.45
N TYR A 296 8.55 2.94 12.66
CA TYR A 296 8.47 3.08 11.20
C TYR A 296 7.42 4.09 10.71
N LEU A 297 7.33 5.26 11.34
CA LEU A 297 6.53 6.37 10.81
C LEU A 297 7.21 6.90 9.52
N ILE A 298 6.52 6.82 8.39
CA ILE A 298 6.98 7.49 7.16
C ILE A 298 6.24 8.81 7.06
N THR A 299 7.00 9.89 7.09
CA THR A 299 6.49 11.26 6.88
C THR A 299 6.90 11.71 5.49
N VAL A 300 5.90 12.10 4.69
CA VAL A 300 6.11 12.82 3.44
C VAL A 300 5.96 14.31 3.75
N PRO A 301 7.04 15.10 3.74
CA PRO A 301 6.96 16.53 4.04
C PRO A 301 6.18 17.28 2.95
N ALA A 302 5.59 18.42 3.32
CA ALA A 302 5.22 19.41 2.31
C ALA A 302 6.47 20.10 1.81
N TYR A 303 6.45 20.52 0.56
CA TYR A 303 7.45 21.45 0.04
C TYR A 303 7.21 22.83 0.66
N ASP A 304 8.18 23.32 1.43
CA ASP A 304 8.19 24.66 2.01
C ASP A 304 9.16 25.55 1.22
N PRO A 305 8.69 26.49 0.39
CA PRO A 305 9.58 27.35 -0.41
C PRO A 305 10.47 28.30 0.42
N ASP A 306 10.17 28.50 1.70
CA ASP A 306 10.93 29.38 2.59
C ASP A 306 12.06 28.63 3.31
N THR A 307 11.89 27.33 3.58
CA THR A 307 12.90 26.50 4.27
C THR A 307 13.57 25.46 3.38
N ASP A 308 12.87 24.96 2.36
CA ASP A 308 13.41 24.00 1.42
C ASP A 308 14.10 24.75 0.29
N PRO A 309 15.31 24.30 -0.12
CA PRO A 309 15.92 24.87 -1.32
C PRO A 309 14.96 24.67 -2.49
N PRO A 310 14.80 25.66 -3.38
CA PRO A 310 14.03 25.47 -4.60
C PRO A 310 14.55 24.23 -5.31
N PRO A 311 13.66 23.38 -5.88
CA PRO A 311 14.10 22.21 -6.62
C PRO A 311 15.16 22.69 -7.61
N PRO A 312 16.36 22.08 -7.60
CA PRO A 312 17.53 22.67 -8.20
C PRO A 312 17.25 23.07 -9.64
N THR A 313 17.43 24.35 -9.94
CA THR A 313 17.24 24.92 -11.30
C THR A 313 18.51 24.77 -12.15
N GLY A 314 19.49 23.99 -11.68
CA GLY A 314 20.72 23.61 -12.37
C GLY A 314 20.65 22.16 -12.89
N PRO A 315 21.77 21.57 -13.34
CA PRO A 315 21.79 20.15 -13.71
C PRO A 315 21.25 19.34 -12.53
N TYR A 316 20.22 18.52 -12.79
CA TYR A 316 19.56 17.70 -11.78
C TYR A 316 20.63 16.90 -11.02
N ASN A 317 20.58 16.88 -9.69
CA ASN A 317 21.42 16.00 -8.89
C ASN A 317 20.66 14.69 -8.56
N GLU A 318 21.31 13.75 -7.89
CA GLU A 318 20.70 12.45 -7.54
C GLU A 318 19.43 12.56 -6.69
N ASP A 319 19.27 13.66 -5.95
CA ASP A 319 18.19 13.89 -5.00
C ASP A 319 17.05 14.74 -5.57
N SER A 320 17.19 15.24 -6.81
CA SER A 320 16.20 16.15 -7.41
C SER A 320 14.82 15.53 -7.61
N CYS A 321 14.74 14.19 -7.65
CA CYS A 321 13.52 13.43 -7.75
C CYS A 321 13.00 12.91 -6.40
N VAL A 322 13.64 13.23 -5.26
CA VAL A 322 13.36 12.58 -3.98
C VAL A 322 12.58 13.51 -3.06
N ASN A 323 11.55 12.98 -2.38
CA ASN A 323 10.86 13.68 -1.29
C ASN A 323 10.69 12.81 -0.03
N VAL A 324 11.14 11.55 -0.07
CA VAL A 324 11.23 10.67 1.10
C VAL A 324 12.61 10.04 1.13
N VAL A 325 13.29 10.19 2.26
CA VAL A 325 14.57 9.53 2.57
C VAL A 325 14.40 8.79 3.90
N LEU A 326 14.65 7.48 3.88
CA LEU A 326 14.70 6.67 5.08
C LEU A 326 16.15 6.24 5.30
N GLU A 327 16.67 6.58 6.47
CA GLU A 327 18.05 6.27 6.83
C GLU A 327 18.09 5.13 7.84
N GLY A 328 19.11 4.30 7.76
CA GLY A 328 19.41 3.31 8.78
C GLY A 328 20.89 3.34 9.12
N ASN A 329 21.20 3.40 10.41
CA ASN A 329 22.57 3.38 10.92
C ASN A 329 23.02 1.95 11.24
N SER A 330 24.35 1.78 11.27
CA SER A 330 25.05 0.67 11.92
C SER A 330 25.20 0.90 13.43
#